data_AF-A0A519L011-F1
#
_entry.id   AF-A0A519L011-F1
#
_cell.length_a   1.000
_cell.length_b   1.000
_cell.length_c   1.000
_cell.angle_alpha   90.00
_cell.angle_beta   90.00
_cell.angle_gamma   90.00
#
_symmetry.space_group_name_H-M   'P 1'
#
loop_
_entity.id
_entity.type
_entity.pdbx_description
1 polymer ?
#
loop_
_entity_poly.entity_id
_entity_poly.type
_entity_poly.pdbx_seq_one_letter_code
_entity_poly.pdbx_strand_id
1 'polypeptide(L)'
;MGSEIIFVVPYLAAFMAAATIGGTFLIWLVWVATRRLGSLTGRGKRRPFPTKQVAVVFLGLSLPFGCAWVTRPVTQPASARTIAAFETPLSTDADRNDYLAIVRREAEAQGLEVTVETSQDLDVWEQMSPDLRATISATVWRDEPRNNEAYISDRHHLGYAWISFTRGKHPELARRYRERVMTEIIVRWPATLSVPVAETGALPHRKDLVRGPQGYEINPARLADYKCRPTEPAPC
;
A
#
# COMPACT_ATOMS: atom_id res chain seq x y z
N MET A 1 10.75 8.42 -8.15
CA MET A 1 10.39 7.00 -8.40
C MET A 1 10.65 6.24 -7.11
N GLY A 2 9.60 5.87 -6.38
CA GLY A 2 9.74 5.16 -5.10
C GLY A 2 8.63 5.48 -4.10
N SER A 3 7.39 5.19 -4.45
CA SER A 3 6.27 5.18 -3.49
C SER A 3 5.24 4.15 -3.97
N GLU A 4 5.63 2.88 -3.95
CA GLU A 4 4.72 1.76 -4.09
C GLU A 4 5.46 0.53 -3.59
N ILE A 5 4.80 -0.23 -2.71
CA ILE A 5 4.94 -1.66 -2.38
C ILE A 5 4.63 -1.78 -0.88
N ILE A 6 3.36 -1.63 -0.50
CA ILE A 6 2.82 -2.30 0.69
C ILE A 6 1.36 -2.73 0.39
N PHE A 7 1.05 -3.32 -0.76
CA PHE A 7 -0.25 -4.02 -0.96
C PHE A 7 -0.27 -5.11 -2.06
N VAL A 8 0.85 -5.36 -2.77
CA VAL A 8 0.82 -6.20 -3.99
C VAL A 8 0.97 -7.72 -3.72
N VAL A 9 1.48 -8.13 -2.55
CA VAL A 9 1.93 -9.51 -2.34
C VAL A 9 0.81 -10.57 -2.33
N PRO A 10 -0.36 -10.39 -1.68
CA PRO A 10 -1.39 -11.44 -1.69
C PRO A 10 -2.16 -11.53 -3.02
N TYR A 11 -2.30 -10.42 -3.75
CA TYR A 11 -3.01 -10.38 -5.03
C TYR A 11 -2.23 -11.05 -6.17
N LEU A 12 -0.91 -10.90 -6.21
CA LEU A 12 -0.04 -11.59 -7.19
C LEU A 12 -0.11 -13.12 -7.04
N ALA A 13 -0.14 -13.63 -5.81
CA ALA A 13 -0.23 -15.07 -5.55
C ALA A 13 -1.59 -15.66 -5.98
N ALA A 14 -2.69 -14.96 -5.69
CA ALA A 14 -4.03 -15.37 -6.12
C ALA A 14 -4.20 -15.32 -7.65
N PHE A 15 -3.59 -14.34 -8.31
CA PHE A 15 -3.63 -14.22 -9.77
C PHE A 15 -2.83 -15.32 -10.47
N MET A 16 -1.65 -15.68 -9.93
CA MET A 16 -0.84 -16.80 -10.43
C MET A 16 -1.56 -18.15 -10.25
N ALA A 17 -2.31 -18.33 -9.16
CA ALA A 17 -3.15 -19.50 -8.93
C ALA A 17 -4.36 -19.57 -9.88
N ALA A 18 -5.02 -18.44 -10.14
CA ALA A 18 -6.14 -18.38 -11.08
C ALA A 18 -5.70 -18.62 -12.54
N ALA A 19 -4.55 -18.07 -12.94
CA ALA A 19 -3.97 -18.25 -14.27
C ALA A 19 -3.57 -19.71 -14.55
N THR A 20 -3.07 -20.43 -13.54
CA THR A 20 -2.73 -21.85 -13.66
C THR A 20 -3.98 -22.71 -13.78
N ILE A 21 -5.01 -22.48 -12.95
CA ILE A 21 -6.28 -23.24 -13.00
C ILE A 21 -7.02 -23.01 -14.33
N GLY A 22 -7.13 -21.75 -14.77
CA GLY A 22 -7.77 -21.39 -16.04
C GLY A 22 -7.03 -21.96 -17.26
N GLY A 23 -5.70 -21.95 -17.23
CA GLY A 23 -4.86 -22.56 -18.27
C GLY A 23 -5.06 -24.08 -18.37
N THR A 24 -5.07 -24.78 -17.23
CA THR A 24 -5.34 -26.24 -17.22
C THR A 24 -6.75 -26.59 -17.70
N PHE A 25 -7.76 -25.76 -17.40
CA PHE A 25 -9.14 -26.01 -17.82
C PHE A 25 -9.33 -25.88 -19.33
N LEU A 26 -8.69 -24.89 -19.97
CA LEU A 26 -8.69 -24.73 -21.42
C LEU A 26 -7.99 -25.90 -22.13
N ILE A 27 -6.84 -26.35 -21.62
CA ILE A 27 -6.14 -27.53 -22.15
C ILE A 27 -7.01 -28.78 -22.04
N TRP A 28 -7.70 -28.96 -20.90
CA TRP A 28 -8.61 -30.07 -20.68
C TRP A 28 -9.81 -30.03 -21.63
N LEU A 29 -10.43 -28.86 -21.85
CA LEU A 29 -11.55 -28.70 -22.80
C LEU A 29 -11.14 -29.02 -24.24
N VAL A 30 -9.97 -28.56 -24.67
CA VAL A 30 -9.43 -28.87 -26.01
C VAL A 30 -9.17 -30.37 -26.15
N TRP A 31 -8.64 -31.02 -25.12
CA TRP A 31 -8.43 -32.47 -25.10
C TRP A 31 -9.75 -33.27 -25.14
N VAL A 32 -10.78 -32.83 -24.41
CA VAL A 32 -12.11 -33.46 -24.44
C VAL A 32 -12.79 -33.29 -25.81
N ALA A 33 -12.70 -32.10 -26.40
CA ALA A 33 -13.28 -31.80 -27.71
C ALA A 33 -12.61 -32.65 -28.83
N THR A 34 -11.29 -32.77 -28.80
CA THR A 34 -10.54 -33.60 -29.77
C THR A 34 -10.83 -35.10 -29.63
N ARG A 35 -11.08 -35.59 -28.41
CA ARG A 35 -11.51 -36.99 -28.20
C ARG A 35 -12.95 -37.27 -28.65
N ARG A 36 -13.89 -36.34 -28.45
CA ARG A 36 -15.28 -36.55 -28.87
C ARG A 36 -15.46 -36.55 -30.39
N LEU A 37 -14.72 -35.72 -31.13
CA LEU A 37 -14.81 -35.68 -32.59
C LEU A 37 -14.12 -36.86 -33.31
N GLY A 38 -13.22 -37.58 -32.64
CA GLY A 38 -12.50 -38.72 -33.24
C GLY A 38 -13.29 -40.03 -33.36
N SER A 39 -14.54 -40.10 -32.91
CA SER A 39 -15.32 -41.34 -32.87
C SER A 39 -16.35 -41.51 -33.99
N LEU A 40 -16.48 -40.54 -34.91
CA LEU A 40 -17.54 -40.54 -35.93
C LEU A 40 -17.08 -40.70 -37.39
N THR A 41 -15.81 -40.99 -37.67
CA THR A 41 -15.36 -41.21 -39.05
C THR A 41 -14.75 -42.58 -39.27
N GLY A 42 -15.57 -43.46 -39.86
CA GLY A 42 -15.17 -44.76 -40.36
C GLY A 42 -14.13 -44.68 -41.49
N ARG A 43 -13.16 -45.59 -41.39
CA ARG A 43 -12.40 -46.28 -42.46
C ARG A 43 -12.24 -45.52 -43.80
N GLY A 44 -11.20 -44.69 -43.89
CA GLY A 44 -10.71 -44.14 -45.15
C GLY A 44 -9.27 -43.65 -45.05
N LYS A 45 -8.39 -44.22 -45.88
CA LYS A 45 -6.96 -43.91 -46.14
C LYS A 45 -6.29 -42.83 -45.25
N ARG A 46 -5.33 -43.29 -44.44
CA ARG A 46 -4.35 -42.46 -43.71
C ARG A 46 -3.59 -41.55 -44.68
N ARG A 47 -3.78 -40.24 -44.55
CA ARG A 47 -2.78 -39.23 -44.94
C ARG A 47 -2.11 -38.71 -43.67
N PRO A 48 -0.77 -38.61 -43.61
CA PRO A 48 -0.08 -38.02 -42.47
C PRO A 48 -0.40 -36.52 -42.41
N PHE A 49 -1.11 -36.10 -41.38
CA PHE A 49 -1.37 -34.68 -41.10
C PHE A 49 -0.09 -34.01 -40.58
N PRO A 50 0.26 -32.80 -41.08
CA PRO A 50 1.46 -32.09 -40.67
C PRO A 50 1.25 -31.52 -39.26
N THR A 51 1.75 -32.25 -38.27
CA THR A 51 1.54 -32.00 -36.83
C THR A 51 2.36 -30.85 -36.26
N LYS A 52 3.17 -30.15 -37.07
CA LYS A 52 4.09 -29.11 -36.59
C LYS A 52 3.62 -27.67 -36.78
N GLN A 53 2.60 -27.40 -37.60
CA GLN A 53 2.19 -26.01 -37.91
C GLN A 53 0.97 -25.51 -37.14
N VAL A 54 0.11 -26.40 -36.64
CA VAL A 54 -1.12 -25.99 -35.92
C VAL A 54 -0.85 -25.65 -34.45
N ALA A 55 0.22 -26.19 -33.86
CA ALA A 55 0.58 -25.93 -32.45
C ALA A 55 1.19 -24.53 -32.22
N VAL A 56 1.76 -23.89 -33.25
CA VAL A 56 2.42 -22.58 -33.12
C VAL A 56 1.43 -21.42 -33.18
N VAL A 57 0.31 -21.57 -33.89
CA VAL A 57 -0.67 -20.49 -34.09
C VAL A 57 -1.52 -20.22 -32.84
N PHE A 58 -1.78 -21.24 -32.01
CA PHE A 58 -2.56 -21.06 -30.77
C PHE A 58 -1.75 -20.52 -29.58
N LEU A 59 -0.43 -20.63 -29.58
CA LEU A 59 0.42 -20.05 -28.53
C LEU A 59 0.67 -18.54 -28.71
N GLY A 60 0.56 -18.02 -29.95
CA GLY A 60 0.83 -16.61 -30.27
C GLY A 60 -0.32 -15.64 -30.02
N LEU A 61 -1.56 -16.14 -29.87
CA LEU A 61 -2.77 -15.31 -29.79
C LEU A 61 -3.36 -15.16 -28.38
N SER A 62 -2.95 -15.97 -27.41
CA SER A 62 -3.46 -15.91 -26.04
C SER A 62 -2.70 -14.94 -25.12
N LEU A 63 -1.53 -14.45 -25.53
CA LEU A 63 -0.64 -13.64 -24.68
C LEU A 63 -0.85 -12.11 -24.69
N PRO A 64 -1.42 -11.43 -25.71
CA PRO A 64 -1.46 -9.96 -25.68
C PRO A 64 -2.74 -9.36 -25.07
N PHE A 65 -3.85 -10.09 -24.97
CA PHE A 65 -5.13 -9.50 -24.53
C PHE A 65 -5.34 -9.46 -23.00
N GLY A 66 -4.57 -10.23 -22.22
CA GLY A 66 -4.70 -10.26 -20.75
C GLY A 66 -4.01 -9.10 -20.04
N CYS A 67 -2.93 -8.55 -20.62
CA CYS A 67 -2.10 -7.56 -19.92
C CYS A 67 -2.60 -6.12 -20.08
N ALA A 68 -3.38 -5.80 -21.11
CA ALA A 68 -3.82 -4.43 -21.38
C ALA A 68 -4.93 -3.91 -20.44
N TRP A 69 -5.64 -4.81 -19.75
CA TRP A 69 -6.71 -4.45 -18.81
C TRP A 69 -6.23 -4.32 -17.36
N VAL A 70 -4.99 -4.73 -17.05
CA VAL A 70 -4.46 -4.80 -15.68
C VAL A 70 -3.72 -3.51 -15.26
N THR A 71 -3.48 -2.58 -16.18
CA THR A 71 -2.63 -1.40 -15.93
C THR A 71 -3.38 -0.07 -15.85
N ARG A 72 -4.68 -0.07 -15.51
CA ARG A 72 -5.35 1.19 -15.16
C ARG A 72 -4.94 1.58 -13.73
N PRO A 73 -4.38 2.77 -13.51
CA PRO A 73 -4.05 3.24 -12.16
C PRO A 73 -5.32 3.22 -11.32
N VAL A 74 -5.27 2.55 -10.17
CA VAL A 74 -6.39 2.52 -9.22
C VAL A 74 -6.41 3.85 -8.51
N THR A 75 -7.43 4.67 -8.77
CA THR A 75 -7.59 5.95 -8.08
C THR A 75 -7.73 5.71 -6.57
N GLN A 76 -6.83 6.29 -5.79
CA GLN A 76 -6.92 6.24 -4.33
C GLN A 76 -8.19 6.99 -3.89
N PRO A 77 -9.05 6.40 -3.03
CA PRO A 77 -10.22 7.12 -2.55
C PRO A 77 -9.79 8.35 -1.73
N ALA A 78 -10.52 9.45 -1.87
CA ALA A 78 -10.21 10.69 -1.17
C ALA A 78 -10.12 10.55 0.36
N SER A 79 -10.77 9.54 0.93
CA SER A 79 -10.69 9.19 2.35
C SER A 79 -9.31 8.68 2.79
N ALA A 80 -8.56 8.04 1.91
CA ALA A 80 -7.24 7.48 2.22
C ALA A 80 -6.09 8.51 2.03
N ARG A 81 -6.40 9.71 1.54
CA ARG A 81 -5.42 10.79 1.38
C ARG A 81 -4.93 11.27 2.74
N THR A 82 -3.62 11.31 2.95
CA THR A 82 -3.00 11.97 4.11
C THR A 82 -3.30 13.46 4.07
N ILE A 83 -3.68 14.04 5.21
CA ILE A 83 -3.99 15.47 5.33
C ILE A 83 -3.14 16.18 6.38
N ALA A 84 -2.50 15.43 7.28
CA ALA A 84 -1.60 15.97 8.28
C ALA A 84 -0.57 14.92 8.68
N ALA A 85 0.63 15.36 9.05
CA ALA A 85 1.62 14.52 9.68
C ALA A 85 2.47 15.32 10.68
N PHE A 86 3.01 14.62 11.67
CA PHE A 86 3.80 15.19 12.75
C PHE A 86 4.95 14.26 13.11
N GLU A 87 6.10 14.85 13.42
CA GLU A 87 7.27 14.15 13.92
C GLU A 87 7.39 14.38 15.43
N THR A 88 7.55 13.31 16.20
CA THR A 88 7.78 13.37 17.65
C THR A 88 9.10 12.68 18.01
N PRO A 89 10.03 13.34 18.73
CA PRO A 89 11.26 12.70 19.18
C PRO A 89 10.96 11.70 20.30
N LEU A 90 11.22 10.41 20.06
CA LEU A 90 11.00 9.30 21.00
C LEU A 90 12.31 8.54 21.20
N SER A 91 13.15 9.03 22.10
CA SER A 91 14.52 8.53 22.27
C SER A 91 14.60 7.23 23.06
N THR A 92 13.61 6.90 23.88
CA THR A 92 13.62 5.72 24.76
C THR A 92 12.45 4.77 24.49
N ASP A 93 12.57 3.52 24.95
CA ASP A 93 11.44 2.57 24.93
C ASP A 93 10.26 3.05 25.78
N ALA A 94 10.55 3.72 26.90
CA ALA A 94 9.54 4.32 27.75
C ALA A 94 8.73 5.38 26.97
N ASP A 95 9.41 6.28 26.24
CA ASP A 95 8.75 7.28 25.40
C ASP A 95 7.86 6.64 24.35
N ARG A 96 8.33 5.58 23.67
CA ARG A 96 7.54 4.85 22.67
C ARG A 96 6.29 4.21 23.27
N ASN A 97 6.43 3.57 24.43
CA ASN A 97 5.31 2.93 25.13
C ASN A 97 4.28 3.96 25.59
N ASP A 98 4.74 5.07 26.16
CA ASP A 98 3.91 6.18 26.59
C ASP A 98 3.17 6.85 25.42
N TYR A 99 3.86 7.01 24.29
CA TYR A 99 3.29 7.54 23.06
C TYR A 99 2.16 6.65 22.54
N LEU A 100 2.41 5.34 22.45
CA LEU A 100 1.38 4.37 22.06
C LEU A 100 0.23 4.29 23.07
N ALA A 101 0.48 4.51 24.36
CA ALA A 101 -0.58 4.54 25.37
C ALA A 101 -1.55 5.71 25.14
N ILE A 102 -1.04 6.91 24.80
CA ILE A 102 -1.89 8.06 24.42
C ILE A 102 -2.71 7.74 23.16
N VAL A 103 -2.06 7.22 22.12
CA VAL A 103 -2.72 6.84 20.86
C VAL A 103 -3.85 5.84 21.12
N ARG A 104 -3.58 4.75 21.86
CA ARG A 104 -4.56 3.72 22.20
C ARG A 104 -5.73 4.27 22.99
N ARG A 105 -5.47 5.06 24.03
CA ARG A 105 -6.51 5.66 24.88
C ARG A 105 -7.45 6.56 24.08
N GLU A 106 -6.92 7.47 23.27
CA GLU A 106 -7.76 8.37 22.46
C GLU A 106 -8.47 7.65 21.31
N ALA A 107 -7.90 6.55 20.81
CA ALA A 107 -8.52 5.69 19.82
C ALA A 107 -9.70 4.91 20.42
N GLU A 108 -9.50 4.26 21.56
CA GLU A 108 -10.52 3.52 22.30
C GLU A 108 -11.71 4.41 22.67
N ALA A 109 -11.45 5.63 23.15
CA ALA A 109 -12.49 6.62 23.45
C ALA A 109 -13.39 6.98 22.26
N GLN A 110 -13.00 6.63 21.04
CA GLN A 110 -13.71 6.90 19.79
C GLN A 110 -14.11 5.63 19.03
N GLY A 111 -13.99 4.46 19.67
CA GLY A 111 -14.32 3.16 19.08
C GLY A 111 -13.38 2.77 17.93
N LEU A 112 -12.13 3.22 17.96
CA LEU A 112 -11.11 2.88 16.96
C LEU A 112 -10.28 1.68 17.42
N GLU A 113 -9.81 0.88 16.47
CA GLU A 113 -8.89 -0.23 16.72
C GLU A 113 -7.44 0.22 16.47
N VAL A 114 -6.51 -0.12 17.37
CA VAL A 114 -5.08 0.13 17.18
C VAL A 114 -4.35 -1.20 17.03
N THR A 115 -3.75 -1.42 15.87
CA THR A 115 -2.83 -2.54 15.63
C THR A 115 -1.40 -2.03 15.77
N VAL A 116 -0.63 -2.61 16.69
CA VAL A 116 0.79 -2.29 16.88
C VAL A 116 1.60 -3.48 16.41
N GLU A 117 2.59 -3.24 15.56
CA GLU A 117 3.51 -4.29 15.11
C GLU A 117 4.36 -4.77 16.29
N THR A 118 4.52 -6.09 16.41
CA THR A 118 5.37 -6.70 17.42
C THR A 118 6.84 -6.54 17.07
N SER A 119 7.75 -6.77 18.02
CA SER A 119 9.19 -6.79 17.71
C SER A 119 9.52 -7.80 16.61
N GLN A 120 8.84 -8.95 16.60
CA GLN A 120 9.02 -9.98 15.57
C GLN A 120 8.58 -9.47 14.18
N ASP A 121 7.48 -8.72 14.11
CA ASP A 121 7.03 -8.12 12.84
C ASP A 121 8.04 -7.08 12.33
N LEU A 122 8.59 -6.27 13.24
CA LEU A 122 9.62 -5.27 12.92
C LEU A 122 10.93 -5.93 12.46
N ASP A 123 11.34 -7.03 13.09
CA ASP A 123 12.54 -7.80 12.72
C ASP A 123 12.42 -8.38 11.30
N VAL A 124 11.21 -8.78 10.88
CA VAL A 124 10.97 -9.28 9.51
C VAL A 124 11.26 -8.17 8.48
N TRP A 125 10.88 -6.92 8.76
CA TRP A 125 11.19 -5.80 7.87
C TRP A 125 12.69 -5.52 7.79
N GLU A 126 13.40 -5.54 8.92
CA GLU A 126 14.86 -5.35 8.96
C GLU A 126 15.61 -6.45 8.18
N GLN A 127 15.14 -7.70 8.25
CA GLN A 127 15.69 -8.81 7.47
C GLN A 127 15.52 -8.62 5.96
N MET A 128 14.42 -7.99 5.52
CA MET A 128 14.22 -7.69 4.09
C MET A 128 15.16 -6.57 3.62
N SER A 129 15.35 -5.54 4.42
CA SER A 129 16.33 -4.49 4.18
C SER A 129 16.64 -3.71 5.46
N PRO A 130 17.92 -3.41 5.76
CA PRO A 130 18.29 -2.55 6.88
C PRO A 130 17.61 -1.17 6.86
N ASP A 131 17.30 -0.64 5.68
CA ASP A 131 16.63 0.65 5.53
C ASP A 131 15.17 0.63 6.04
N LEU A 132 14.55 -0.54 6.13
CA LEU A 132 13.17 -0.73 6.60
C LEU A 132 13.08 -0.89 8.12
N ARG A 133 14.21 -0.87 8.82
CA ARG A 133 14.28 -0.93 10.27
C ARG A 133 13.40 0.16 10.90
N ALA A 134 12.68 -0.23 11.94
CA ALA A 134 11.84 0.63 12.76
C ALA A 134 11.85 0.11 14.20
N THR A 135 11.63 1.00 15.17
CA THR A 135 11.44 0.66 16.58
C THR A 135 9.99 0.81 17.04
N ILE A 136 9.16 1.45 16.23
CA ILE A 136 7.73 1.61 16.45
C ILE A 136 7.00 1.58 15.10
N SER A 137 5.92 0.80 15.03
CA SER A 137 4.97 0.84 13.92
C SER A 137 3.58 0.52 14.46
N ALA A 138 2.60 1.36 14.12
CA ALA A 138 1.21 1.15 14.51
C ALA A 138 0.25 1.74 13.47
N THR A 139 -0.91 1.12 13.33
CA THR A 139 -2.01 1.63 12.51
C THR A 139 -3.29 1.73 13.33
N VAL A 140 -4.01 2.82 13.10
CA VAL A 140 -5.31 3.11 13.73
C VAL A 140 -6.40 2.95 12.67
N TRP A 141 -7.40 2.14 12.95
CA TRP A 141 -8.45 1.75 12.01
C TRP A 141 -9.83 2.21 12.47
N ARG A 142 -10.64 2.66 11.50
CA ARG A 142 -12.07 2.94 11.65
C ARG A 142 -12.91 2.11 10.69
N ASP A 143 -13.97 1.52 11.25
CA ASP A 143 -15.02 0.77 10.57
C ASP A 143 -14.51 -0.46 9.79
N GLU A 144 -15.42 -1.35 9.42
CA GLU A 144 -15.19 -2.38 8.42
C GLU A 144 -15.92 -2.00 7.11
N PRO A 145 -15.28 -2.08 5.92
CA PRO A 145 -13.89 -2.48 5.70
C PRO A 145 -12.90 -1.44 6.28
N ARG A 146 -11.83 -1.95 6.92
CA ARG A 146 -10.80 -1.17 7.63
C ARG A 146 -10.35 0.09 6.88
N ASN A 147 -10.67 1.27 7.42
CA ASN A 147 -10.14 2.55 6.92
C ASN A 147 -9.06 3.03 7.86
N ASN A 148 -7.86 3.25 7.31
CA ASN A 148 -6.75 3.82 8.07
C ASN A 148 -7.10 5.27 8.46
N GLU A 149 -7.11 5.57 9.75
CA GLU A 149 -7.28 6.92 10.32
C GLU A 149 -5.91 7.56 10.60
N ALA A 150 -4.99 6.77 11.13
CA ALA A 150 -3.63 7.20 11.38
C ALA A 150 -2.61 6.07 11.24
N TYR A 151 -1.42 6.42 10.78
CA TYR A 151 -0.27 5.51 10.71
C TYR A 151 0.90 6.12 11.47
N ILE A 152 1.58 5.30 12.28
CA ILE A 152 2.71 5.69 13.10
C ILE A 152 3.89 4.82 12.71
N SER A 153 5.05 5.42 12.43
CA SER A 153 6.30 4.69 12.25
C SER A 153 7.51 5.59 12.46
N ASP A 154 8.65 5.05 12.88
CA ASP A 154 9.95 5.72 12.82
C ASP A 154 10.87 5.17 11.70
N ARG A 155 10.31 4.41 10.75
CA ARG A 155 11.04 3.84 9.61
C ARG A 155 11.70 4.95 8.78
N HIS A 156 12.96 4.76 8.41
CA HIS A 156 13.82 5.75 7.74
C HIS A 156 14.19 6.99 8.58
N HIS A 157 13.83 7.01 9.87
CA HIS A 157 14.12 8.11 10.77
C HIS A 157 14.04 7.69 12.25
N LEU A 158 14.85 6.68 12.61
CA LEU A 158 14.85 6.05 13.93
C LEU A 158 14.94 7.06 15.08
N GLY A 159 14.13 6.81 16.12
CA GLY A 159 14.04 7.69 17.29
C GLY A 159 13.17 8.93 17.09
N TYR A 160 12.56 9.09 15.91
CA TYR A 160 11.59 10.13 15.61
C TYR A 160 10.35 9.49 15.00
N ALA A 161 9.31 9.27 15.79
CA ALA A 161 8.07 8.70 15.27
C ALA A 161 7.34 9.75 14.43
N TRP A 162 6.99 9.36 13.21
CA TRP A 162 6.03 10.10 12.39
C TRP A 162 4.65 9.51 12.60
N ILE A 163 3.70 10.36 12.95
CA ILE A 163 2.27 10.04 12.89
C ILE A 163 1.65 10.80 11.73
N SER A 164 1.00 10.08 10.83
CA SER A 164 0.24 10.64 9.71
C SER A 164 -1.24 10.35 9.90
N PHE A 165 -2.07 11.29 9.46
CA PHE A 165 -3.52 11.21 9.56
C PHE A 165 -4.14 11.31 8.18
N THR A 166 -5.05 10.39 7.88
CA THR A 166 -5.81 10.43 6.63
C THR A 166 -7.02 11.36 6.80
N ARG A 167 -7.66 11.70 5.67
CA ARG A 167 -8.94 12.41 5.68
C ARG A 167 -10.04 11.59 6.36
N GLY A 168 -9.98 10.26 6.26
CA GLY A 168 -11.02 9.36 6.73
C GLY A 168 -12.29 9.41 5.86
N LYS A 169 -13.17 8.41 6.03
CA LYS A 169 -14.52 8.42 5.42
C LYS A 169 -15.46 9.40 6.10
N HIS A 170 -15.19 9.69 7.37
CA HIS A 170 -15.93 10.63 8.21
C HIS A 170 -15.00 11.76 8.66
N PRO A 171 -14.78 12.80 7.82
CA PRO A 171 -13.71 13.79 8.05
C PRO A 171 -13.79 14.50 9.39
N GLU A 172 -15.00 14.77 9.89
CA GLU A 172 -15.16 15.40 11.20
C GLU A 172 -14.76 14.46 12.36
N LEU A 173 -15.00 13.15 12.23
CA LEU A 173 -14.56 12.17 13.24
C LEU A 173 -13.02 12.04 13.21
N ALA A 174 -12.45 11.91 12.01
CA ALA A 174 -11.01 11.82 11.79
C ALA A 174 -10.30 13.07 12.35
N ARG A 175 -10.85 14.25 12.06
CA ARG A 175 -10.35 15.52 12.58
C ARG A 175 -10.39 15.58 14.10
N ARG A 176 -11.50 15.19 14.73
CA ARG A 176 -11.61 15.16 16.21
C ARG A 176 -10.60 14.19 16.84
N TYR A 177 -10.40 13.02 16.24
CA TYR A 177 -9.38 12.08 16.69
C TYR A 177 -7.98 12.68 16.60
N ARG A 178 -7.60 13.20 15.44
CA ARG A 178 -6.32 13.89 15.24
C ARG A 178 -6.09 14.99 16.26
N GLU A 179 -7.06 15.88 16.46
CA GLU A 179 -6.94 17.00 17.39
C GLU A 179 -6.70 16.53 18.82
N ARG A 180 -7.49 15.56 19.32
CA ARG A 180 -7.33 15.04 20.69
C ARG A 180 -5.99 14.36 20.92
N VAL A 181 -5.60 13.48 20.01
CA VAL A 181 -4.31 12.76 20.08
C VAL A 181 -3.16 13.75 20.06
N MET A 182 -3.18 14.71 19.14
CA MET A 182 -2.10 15.68 19.00
C MET A 182 -2.04 16.67 20.16
N THR A 183 -3.16 17.06 20.76
CA THR A 183 -3.17 17.87 21.99
C THR A 183 -2.38 17.19 23.10
N GLU A 184 -2.67 15.91 23.36
CA GLU A 184 -1.99 15.14 24.41
C GLU A 184 -0.50 14.90 24.09
N ILE A 185 -0.19 14.56 22.83
CA ILE A 185 1.19 14.36 22.37
C ILE A 185 2.00 15.65 22.52
N ILE A 186 1.49 16.80 22.09
CA ILE A 186 2.23 18.07 22.13
C ILE A 186 2.46 18.53 23.57
N VAL A 187 1.51 18.29 24.48
CA VAL A 187 1.69 18.57 25.91
C VAL A 187 2.85 17.77 26.49
N ARG A 188 2.97 16.49 26.13
CA ARG A 188 4.01 15.60 26.65
C ARG A 188 5.35 15.74 25.92
N TRP A 189 5.33 15.97 24.62
CA TRP A 189 6.50 16.21 23.77
C TRP A 189 6.37 17.55 23.03
N PRO A 190 6.68 18.69 23.70
CA PRO A 190 6.57 20.01 23.08
C PRO A 190 7.49 20.21 21.86
N ALA A 191 8.49 19.35 21.69
CA ALA A 191 9.39 19.33 20.55
C ALA A 191 8.77 18.67 19.30
N THR A 192 7.51 18.20 19.35
CA THR A 192 6.79 17.68 18.18
C THR A 192 6.67 18.74 17.10
N LEU A 193 7.01 18.37 15.86
CA LEU A 193 7.02 19.27 14.70
C LEU A 193 5.99 18.84 13.67
N SER A 194 5.39 19.80 12.96
CA SER A 194 4.57 19.49 11.78
C SER A 194 5.46 19.02 10.63
N VAL A 195 4.98 18.02 9.88
CA VAL A 195 5.59 17.52 8.65
C VAL A 195 4.69 17.94 7.49
N PRO A 196 5.23 18.58 6.44
CA PRO A 196 4.43 19.01 5.30
C PRO A 196 3.91 17.79 4.56
N VAL A 197 2.64 17.85 4.15
CA VAL A 197 2.02 16.84 3.29
C VAL A 197 1.98 17.39 1.87
N ALA A 198 2.47 16.59 0.91
CA ALA A 198 2.48 16.97 -0.50
C ALA A 198 1.05 17.16 -1.04
N GLU A 199 0.91 17.83 -2.18
CA GLU A 199 -0.40 17.97 -2.85
C GLU A 199 -1.01 16.61 -3.19
N THR A 200 -0.17 15.62 -3.49
CA THR A 200 -0.60 14.23 -3.74
C THR A 200 -1.09 13.50 -2.49
N GLY A 201 -0.90 14.05 -1.29
CA GLY A 201 -1.12 13.35 -0.02
C GLY A 201 0.05 12.46 0.40
N ALA A 202 1.15 12.43 -0.37
CA ALA A 202 2.36 11.73 0.02
C ALA A 202 3.14 12.52 1.09
N LEU A 203 3.86 11.80 1.94
CA LEU A 203 4.83 12.42 2.85
C LEU A 203 6.18 12.56 2.13
N PRO A 204 6.83 13.72 2.20
CA PRO A 204 8.18 13.89 1.69
C PRO A 204 9.17 12.98 2.40
N HIS A 205 10.26 12.64 1.71
CA HIS A 205 11.35 11.94 2.36
C HIS A 205 12.01 12.84 3.41
N ARG A 206 12.44 12.25 4.54
CA ARG A 206 13.19 12.94 5.61
C ARG A 206 14.34 13.81 5.07
N LYS A 207 15.10 13.31 4.09
CA LYS A 207 16.23 14.04 3.45
C LYS A 207 15.83 15.28 2.64
N ASP A 208 14.57 15.33 2.21
CA ASP A 208 14.02 16.44 1.44
C ASP A 208 13.34 17.47 2.35
N LEU A 209 13.37 17.28 3.68
CA LEU A 209 12.81 18.21 4.65
C LEU A 209 13.90 19.11 5.23
N VAL A 210 13.57 20.39 5.41
CA VAL A 210 14.39 21.39 6.08
C VAL A 210 13.62 21.89 7.30
N ARG A 211 14.30 21.98 8.45
CA ARG A 211 13.67 22.47 9.67
C ARG A 211 13.51 23.99 9.61
N GLY A 212 12.28 24.47 9.78
CA GLY A 212 11.92 25.88 9.90
C GLY A 212 11.43 26.25 11.30
N PRO A 213 10.98 27.50 11.52
CA PRO A 213 10.52 27.98 12.82
C PRO A 213 9.23 27.32 13.33
N GLN A 214 8.36 26.87 12.43
CA GLN A 214 7.03 26.33 12.76
C GLN A 214 6.89 24.81 12.52
N GLY A 215 7.98 24.14 12.15
CA GLY A 215 7.96 22.73 11.74
C GLY A 215 8.95 22.46 10.61
N TYR A 216 8.66 21.45 9.79
CA TYR A 216 9.42 21.18 8.58
C TYR A 216 8.84 21.90 7.37
N GLU A 217 9.71 22.23 6.43
CA GLU A 217 9.38 22.67 5.08
C GLU A 217 10.02 21.73 4.07
N ILE A 218 9.40 21.58 2.90
CA ILE A 218 10.02 20.83 1.80
C ILE A 218 11.16 21.68 1.24
N ASN A 219 12.34 21.07 1.09
CA ASN A 219 13.49 21.70 0.45
C ASN A 219 13.05 22.29 -0.91
N PRO A 220 13.19 23.61 -1.13
CA PRO A 220 12.75 24.26 -2.37
C PRO A 220 13.30 23.61 -3.65
N ALA A 221 14.52 23.05 -3.59
CA ALA A 221 15.13 22.36 -4.73
C ALA A 221 14.44 21.03 -5.09
N ARG A 222 13.65 20.46 -4.18
CA ARG A 222 12.94 19.19 -4.34
C ARG A 222 11.43 19.38 -4.46
N LEU A 223 10.91 20.59 -4.21
CA LEU A 223 9.48 20.91 -4.16
C LEU A 223 8.71 20.48 -5.42
N ALA A 224 9.33 20.58 -6.60
CA ALA A 224 8.69 20.19 -7.86
C ALA A 224 8.33 18.70 -7.93
N ASP A 225 9.05 17.83 -7.20
CA ASP A 225 8.80 16.39 -7.16
C ASP A 225 7.52 16.04 -6.38
N TYR A 226 7.00 16.98 -5.58
CA TYR A 226 5.86 16.81 -4.67
C TYR A 226 4.59 17.55 -5.11
N LYS A 227 4.63 18.19 -6.29
CA LYS A 227 3.48 18.88 -6.89
C LYS A 227 2.70 17.95 -7.81
N CYS A 228 1.41 18.23 -7.89
CA CYS A 228 0.54 17.58 -8.86
C CYS A 228 0.90 17.96 -10.29
N ARG A 229 1.00 16.96 -11.18
CA ARG A 229 1.23 17.21 -12.61
C ARG A 229 -0.11 17.48 -13.31
N PRO A 230 -0.22 18.49 -14.18
CA PRO A 230 -1.48 18.86 -14.83
C PRO A 230 -2.14 17.77 -15.69
N THR A 231 -1.38 16.75 -16.10
CA THR A 231 -1.83 15.69 -17.01
C THR A 231 -2.36 14.43 -16.31
N GLU A 232 -2.44 14.44 -14.98
CA GLU A 232 -2.83 13.27 -14.19
C GLU A 232 -4.33 13.34 -13.83
N PRO A 233 -5.16 12.34 -14.20
CA PRO A 233 -6.59 12.34 -13.85
C PRO A 233 -6.75 12.15 -12.33
N ALA A 234 -7.54 13.04 -11.72
CA ALA A 234 -7.54 13.32 -10.29
C ALA A 234 -7.86 12.14 -9.33
N PRO A 235 -7.47 12.23 -8.04
CA PRO A 235 -6.80 13.37 -7.42
C PRO A 235 -5.36 13.04 -6.95
N CYS A 236 -4.43 13.96 -6.75
CA CYS A 236 -4.46 15.43 -6.77
C CYS A 236 -5.80 16.08 -6.42
#